data_AF-A0A653DUC2-F1
#
_entry.id   AF-A0A653DUC2-F1
#
_cell.length_a   1.000
_cell.length_b   1.000
_cell.length_c   1.000
_cell.angle_alpha   90.00
_cell.angle_beta   90.00
_cell.angle_gamma   90.00
#
_symmetry.space_group_name_H-M   'P 1'
#
loop_
_entity.id
_entity.type
_entity.pdbx_description
1 polymer ?
#
loop_
_entity_poly.entity_id
_entity_poly.type
_entity_poly.pdbx_seq_one_letter_code
_entity_poly.pdbx_strand_id
1 'polypeptide(L)'
;MCQTDVTISGKTITKFEDNFIPPFTKLPDSEEYLAILEARLRKIKQDPNILAQLAAKKEECMRQLLNGPGELDDEILRLEEPIENHQILRTIAPQQAVTQGELVELIKYDQLKDDCGAKVDDSPGDQSLPANK
;
A
#
# COMPACT_ATOMS: atom_id res chain seq x y z
N MET A 1 -11.15 33.50 -22.75
CA MET A 1 -11.25 33.64 -21.29
C MET A 1 -12.48 32.88 -20.86
N CYS A 2 -12.32 31.69 -20.28
CA CYS A 2 -13.43 30.84 -19.89
C CYS A 2 -13.74 31.12 -18.41
N GLN A 3 -14.87 31.76 -18.14
CA GLN A 3 -15.41 31.87 -16.78
C GLN A 3 -16.18 30.58 -16.49
N THR A 4 -15.78 29.83 -15.48
CA THR A 4 -16.47 28.63 -15.00
C THR A 4 -17.16 28.95 -13.68
N ASP A 5 -18.21 29.76 -13.73
CA ASP A 5 -19.07 29.99 -12.58
C ASP A 5 -20.13 28.88 -12.52
N VAL A 6 -20.05 28.04 -11.50
CA VAL A 6 -21.02 26.95 -11.25
C VAL A 6 -21.90 27.36 -10.07
N THR A 7 -23.23 27.34 -10.28
CA THR A 7 -24.20 27.66 -9.23
C THR A 7 -24.77 26.37 -8.64
N ILE A 8 -24.51 26.13 -7.36
CA ILE A 8 -25.04 24.99 -6.60
C ILE A 8 -25.80 25.55 -5.40
N SER A 9 -27.08 25.18 -5.25
CA SER A 9 -27.95 25.59 -4.13
C SER A 9 -27.95 27.11 -3.83
N GLY A 10 -28.04 27.94 -4.88
CA GLY A 10 -28.21 29.39 -4.74
C GLY A 10 -26.97 30.16 -4.28
N LYS A 11 -25.81 29.50 -4.14
CA LYS A 11 -24.52 30.15 -3.87
C LYS A 11 -23.66 30.12 -5.14
N THR A 12 -23.20 31.31 -5.56
CA THR A 12 -22.25 31.46 -6.65
C THR A 12 -20.85 31.09 -6.14
N ILE A 13 -20.32 29.95 -6.58
CA ILE A 13 -18.97 29.52 -6.24
C ILE A 13 -18.01 30.23 -7.21
N THR A 14 -17.47 31.38 -6.79
CA THR A 14 -16.55 32.20 -7.60
C THR A 14 -15.08 31.77 -7.50
N LYS A 15 -14.79 30.83 -6.61
CA LYS A 15 -13.48 30.21 -6.42
C LYS A 15 -13.64 28.86 -5.72
N PHE A 16 -12.75 27.93 -6.03
CA PHE A 16 -12.63 26.69 -5.28
C PHE A 16 -12.33 27.02 -3.80
N GLU A 17 -13.09 26.45 -2.87
CA GLU A 17 -12.76 26.53 -1.44
C GLU A 17 -11.56 25.62 -1.18
N ASP A 18 -10.37 26.19 -1.31
CA ASP A 18 -9.11 25.51 -1.02
C ASP A 18 -8.95 25.33 0.49
N ASN A 19 -9.66 24.33 1.02
CA ASN A 19 -9.53 23.86 2.39
C ASN A 19 -8.25 23.01 2.61
N PHE A 20 -7.37 22.91 1.60
CA PHE A 20 -6.09 22.20 1.69
C PHE A 20 -4.93 23.08 2.17
N ILE A 21 -5.21 24.35 2.52
CA ILE A 21 -4.26 25.26 3.15
C ILE A 21 -4.69 25.47 4.61
N PRO A 22 -4.45 24.50 5.52
CA PRO A 22 -4.50 24.81 6.93
C PRO A 22 -3.44 25.90 7.22
N PRO A 23 -3.66 26.80 8.20
CA PRO A 23 -2.60 27.71 8.65
C PRO A 23 -1.46 26.86 9.22
N PHE A 24 -0.47 26.55 8.37
CA PHE A 24 0.65 25.71 8.76
C PHE A 24 1.58 26.54 9.64
N THR A 25 1.71 26.14 10.90
CA THR A 25 2.80 26.62 11.74
C THR A 25 3.97 25.67 11.54
N LYS A 26 5.05 26.19 10.95
CA LYS A 26 6.30 25.45 10.78
C LYS A 26 6.74 24.89 12.15
N LEU A 27 7.03 23.59 12.22
CA LEU A 27 7.49 22.97 13.46
C LEU A 27 8.80 23.62 13.93
N PRO A 28 8.98 23.82 15.25
CA PRO A 28 10.13 24.56 15.80
C PRO A 28 11.48 23.90 15.49
N ASP A 29 11.51 22.58 15.28
CA ASP A 29 12.70 21.78 14.97
C ASP A 29 12.84 21.45 13.47
N SER A 30 11.91 21.91 12.63
CA SER A 30 11.89 21.52 11.21
C SER A 30 13.15 21.92 10.44
N GLU A 31 13.80 23.02 10.81
CA GLU A 31 15.07 23.44 10.18
C GLU A 31 16.22 22.53 10.55
N GLU A 32 16.30 22.14 11.83
CA GLU A 32 17.31 21.18 12.31
C GLU A 32 17.10 19.81 11.66
N TYR A 33 15.85 19.35 11.62
CA TYR A 33 15.49 18.09 10.99
C TYR A 33 15.87 18.04 9.50
N LEU A 34 15.57 19.11 8.75
CA LEU A 34 15.94 19.23 7.34
C LEU A 34 17.47 19.28 7.16
N ALA A 35 18.19 20.01 8.02
CA ALA A 35 19.65 20.06 7.95
C ALA A 35 20.29 18.67 8.15
N ILE A 36 19.75 17.86 9.06
CA ILE A 36 20.19 16.47 9.29
C ILE A 36 19.92 15.62 8.04
N LEU A 37 18.74 15.73 7.45
CA LEU A 37 18.36 15.01 6.23
C LEU A 37 19.29 15.37 5.07
N GLU A 38 19.54 16.65 4.84
CA GLU A 38 20.43 17.13 3.79
C GLU A 38 21.88 16.69 4.01
N ALA A 39 22.35 16.66 5.25
CA ALA A 39 23.67 16.14 5.59
C ALA A 39 23.78 14.64 5.28
N ARG A 40 22.75 13.85 5.64
CA ARG A 40 22.68 12.42 5.30
C ARG A 40 22.62 12.20 3.78
N LEU A 41 21.82 12.99 3.09
CA LEU A 41 21.68 12.93 1.64
C LEU A 41 23.00 13.25 0.94
N ARG A 42 23.74 14.27 1.40
CA ARG A 42 25.07 14.60 0.86
C ARG A 42 26.04 13.45 1.02
N LYS A 43 26.06 12.78 2.18
CA LYS A 43 26.92 11.60 2.40
C LYS A 43 26.62 10.49 1.41
N ILE A 44 25.34 10.15 1.22
CA ILE A 44 24.92 9.11 0.27
C ILE A 44 25.26 9.49 -1.18
N LYS A 45 25.06 10.77 -1.55
CA LYS A 45 25.39 11.27 -2.90
C LYS A 45 26.88 11.35 -3.18
N GLN A 46 27.72 11.43 -2.15
CA GLN A 46 29.18 11.49 -2.29
C GLN A 46 29.84 10.12 -2.15
N ASP A 47 29.10 9.10 -1.71
CA ASP A 47 29.63 7.74 -1.59
C ASP A 47 29.78 7.11 -2.99
N PRO A 48 31.01 6.92 -3.50
CA PRO A 48 31.23 6.40 -4.84
C PRO A 48 30.77 4.94 -4.98
N ASN A 49 30.72 4.17 -3.88
CA ASN A 49 30.29 2.78 -3.90
C ASN A 49 28.77 2.70 -4.14
N ILE A 50 27.99 3.51 -3.42
CA ILE A 50 26.53 3.58 -3.60
C ILE A 50 26.19 4.05 -5.02
N LEU A 51 26.91 5.06 -5.53
CA LEU A 51 26.71 5.54 -6.90
C LEU A 51 27.04 4.47 -7.95
N ALA A 52 28.13 3.72 -7.77
CA ALA A 52 28.49 2.62 -8.66
C ALA A 52 27.45 1.49 -8.61
N GLN A 53 26.96 1.13 -7.42
CA GLN A 53 25.89 0.15 -7.27
C GLN A 53 24.58 0.60 -7.93
N LEU A 54 24.20 1.87 -7.76
CA LEU A 54 23.02 2.45 -8.42
C LEU A 54 23.16 2.43 -9.94
N ALA A 55 24.32 2.81 -10.47
CA ALA A 55 24.59 2.77 -11.90
C ALA A 55 24.52 1.34 -12.44
N ALA A 56 25.15 0.38 -11.75
CA ALA A 56 25.12 -1.03 -12.12
C ALA A 56 23.70 -1.62 -12.06
N LYS A 57 22.91 -1.29 -11.04
CA LYS A 57 21.50 -1.72 -10.92
C LYS A 57 20.62 -1.12 -12.02
N LYS A 58 20.85 0.14 -12.37
CA LYS A 58 20.15 0.80 -13.48
C LYS A 58 20.47 0.14 -14.81
N GLU A 59 21.75 -0.12 -15.07
CA GLU A 59 22.21 -0.81 -16.28
C GLU A 59 21.64 -2.22 -16.36
N GLU A 60 21.69 -2.98 -15.26
CA GLU A 60 21.13 -4.32 -15.18
C GLU A 60 19.62 -4.32 -15.41
N CYS A 61 18.87 -3.40 -14.81
CA CYS A 61 17.45 -3.24 -15.05
C CYS A 61 17.16 -2.90 -16.52
N MET A 62 17.92 -1.99 -17.12
CA MET A 62 17.79 -1.66 -18.54
C MET A 62 18.10 -2.87 -19.43
N ARG A 63 19.13 -3.63 -19.10
CA ARG A 63 19.50 -4.87 -19.78
C ARG A 63 18.39 -5.91 -19.69
N GLN A 64 17.76 -6.06 -18.53
CA GLN A 64 16.60 -6.94 -18.34
C GLN A 64 15.39 -6.49 -19.18
N LEU A 65 15.09 -5.19 -19.20
CA LEU A 65 13.98 -4.67 -20.00
C LEU A 65 14.19 -4.80 -21.51
N LEU A 66 15.44 -4.67 -21.98
CA LEU A 66 15.77 -4.73 -23.42
C LEU A 66 16.04 -6.14 -23.93
N ASN A 67 16.72 -6.96 -23.12
CA ASN A 67 17.26 -8.26 -23.54
C ASN A 67 16.70 -9.43 -22.73
N GLY A 68 16.03 -9.17 -21.61
CA GLY A 68 15.31 -10.23 -20.93
C GLY A 68 14.18 -10.72 -21.84
N PRO A 69 13.79 -12.01 -21.75
CA PRO A 69 12.42 -12.33 -22.13
C PRO A 69 11.54 -11.35 -21.33
N GLY A 70 10.49 -10.81 -21.92
CA GLY A 70 9.56 -9.90 -21.23
C GLY A 70 8.78 -10.58 -20.11
N GLU A 71 9.41 -11.48 -19.35
CA GLU A 71 8.93 -12.08 -18.12
C GLU A 71 8.98 -11.00 -17.02
N LEU A 72 8.03 -10.06 -17.06
CA LEU A 72 7.15 -10.11 -15.89
C LEU A 72 6.59 -11.52 -15.97
N ASP A 73 6.98 -12.40 -15.03
CA ASP A 73 6.50 -13.78 -14.98
C ASP A 73 5.05 -13.78 -15.46
N ASP A 74 4.71 -14.56 -16.48
CA ASP A 74 3.34 -14.58 -17.02
C ASP A 74 2.32 -14.82 -15.88
N GLU A 75 2.77 -15.46 -14.80
CA GLU A 75 2.07 -15.60 -13.54
C GLU A 75 1.78 -14.26 -12.82
N ILE A 76 2.75 -13.33 -12.73
CA ILE A 76 2.53 -11.99 -12.18
C ILE A 76 1.55 -11.19 -13.06
N LEU A 77 1.67 -11.29 -14.38
CA LEU A 77 0.73 -10.62 -15.30
C LEU A 77 -0.69 -11.19 -15.20
N ARG A 78 -0.84 -12.50 -14.97
CA ARG A 78 -2.14 -13.14 -14.72
C ARG A 78 -2.79 -12.68 -13.42
N LEU A 79 -2.01 -12.41 -12.37
CA LEU A 79 -2.56 -11.94 -11.09
C LEU A 79 -3.24 -10.57 -11.21
N GLU A 80 -2.79 -9.73 -12.15
CA GLU A 80 -3.37 -8.42 -12.47
C GLU A 80 -4.56 -8.50 -13.45
N GLU A 81 -4.84 -9.69 -14.00
CA GLU A 81 -5.97 -9.87 -14.91
C GLU A 81 -7.30 -9.72 -14.14
N PRO A 82 -8.25 -8.92 -14.65
CA PRO A 82 -9.59 -8.84 -14.08
C PRO A 82 -10.28 -10.20 -14.13
N ILE A 83 -10.95 -10.58 -13.05
CA ILE A 83 -11.81 -11.77 -13.05
C ILE A 83 -12.96 -11.54 -14.05
N GLU A 84 -13.37 -12.59 -14.77
CA GLU A 84 -14.49 -12.50 -15.72
C GLU A 84 -15.77 -12.02 -15.02
N ASN A 85 -16.29 -10.89 -15.48
CA ASN A 85 -17.53 -10.30 -15.01
C ASN A 85 -18.46 -10.08 -16.21
N HIS A 86 -19.73 -10.45 -16.10
CA HIS A 86 -20.68 -10.33 -17.22
C HIS A 86 -20.79 -8.88 -17.74
N GLN A 87 -20.52 -8.67 -19.03
CA GLN A 87 -20.51 -7.33 -19.67
C GLN A 87 -21.81 -6.54 -19.46
N ILE A 88 -22.95 -7.23 -19.43
CA ILE A 88 -24.26 -6.62 -19.19
C ILE A 88 -24.32 -6.01 -17.78
N LEU A 89 -23.81 -6.71 -16.76
CA LEU A 89 -23.80 -6.23 -15.36
C LEU A 89 -22.97 -4.96 -15.21
N ARG A 90 -21.82 -4.87 -15.87
CA ARG A 90 -20.98 -3.65 -15.87
C ARG A 90 -21.72 -2.43 -16.43
N THR A 91 -22.57 -2.66 -17.42
CA THR A 91 -23.32 -1.58 -18.08
C THR A 91 -24.44 -1.06 -17.19
N ILE A 92 -25.10 -1.94 -16.43
CA ILE A 92 -26.25 -1.58 -15.59
C ILE A 92 -25.85 -1.19 -14.16
N ALA A 93 -24.72 -1.68 -13.65
CA ALA A 93 -24.21 -1.44 -12.30
C ALA A 93 -22.67 -1.44 -12.31
N PRO A 94 -22.02 -0.29 -12.60
CA PRO A 94 -20.57 -0.22 -12.66
C PRO A 94 -19.96 -0.39 -11.25
N GLN A 95 -19.30 -1.53 -11.04
CA GLN A 95 -18.48 -1.80 -9.86
C GLN A 95 -17.01 -1.88 -10.28
N GLN A 96 -16.10 -1.55 -9.35
CA GLN A 96 -14.67 -1.76 -9.55
C GLN A 96 -14.40 -3.24 -9.86
N ALA A 97 -13.61 -3.51 -10.90
CA ALA A 97 -13.22 -4.87 -11.26
C ALA A 97 -12.16 -5.36 -10.26
N VAL A 98 -12.38 -6.55 -9.69
CA VAL A 98 -11.44 -7.21 -8.79
C VAL A 98 -10.46 -8.06 -9.61
N THR A 99 -9.17 -7.97 -9.28
CA THR A 99 -8.14 -8.79 -9.93
C THR A 99 -8.00 -10.17 -9.27
N GLN A 100 -7.36 -11.12 -9.96
CA GLN A 100 -7.09 -12.45 -9.40
C GLN A 100 -6.25 -12.38 -8.12
N GLY A 101 -5.27 -11.47 -8.06
CA GLY A 101 -4.43 -11.24 -6.89
C GLY A 101 -5.21 -10.66 -5.70
N GLU A 102 -6.05 -9.66 -5.94
CA GLU A 102 -6.91 -9.05 -4.90
C GLU A 102 -7.87 -10.07 -4.28
N LEU A 103 -8.43 -10.98 -5.10
CA LEU A 103 -9.31 -12.04 -4.60
C LEU A 103 -8.61 -12.95 -3.58
N VAL A 104 -7.36 -13.34 -3.85
CA VAL A 104 -6.56 -14.17 -2.93
C VAL A 104 -6.36 -13.44 -1.60
N GLU A 105 -6.11 -12.14 -1.64
CA GLU A 105 -5.96 -11.32 -0.45
C GLU A 105 -7.27 -11.22 0.35
N LEU A 106 -8.40 -10.98 -0.32
CA LEU A 106 -9.72 -10.96 0.32
C LEU A 106 -10.06 -12.28 1.02
N ILE A 107 -9.79 -13.43 0.38
CA ILE A 107 -10.02 -14.76 0.96
C ILE A 107 -9.18 -14.97 2.22
N LYS A 108 -7.93 -14.49 2.25
CA LYS A 108 -7.08 -14.59 3.46
C LYS A 108 -7.71 -13.91 4.67
N TYR A 109 -8.38 -12.78 4.44
CA TYR A 109 -9.02 -12.00 5.50
C TYR A 109 -10.44 -12.46 5.86
N ASP A 110 -11.07 -13.31 5.04
CA ASP A 110 -12.42 -13.87 5.27
C ASP A 110 -12.44 -15.04 6.28
N GLN A 111 -11.30 -15.31 6.92
CA GLN A 111 -11.24 -16.30 7.99
C GLN A 111 -11.85 -15.70 9.27
N LEU A 112 -13.13 -16.01 9.52
CA LEU A 112 -13.74 -15.89 10.84
C LEU A 112 -12.85 -16.63 11.84
N LYS A 113 -12.29 -15.94 12.82
CA LYS A 113 -11.70 -16.61 13.98
C LYS A 113 -12.81 -17.45 14.63
N ASP A 114 -12.63 -18.77 14.66
CA ASP A 114 -13.40 -19.68 15.51
C ASP A 114 -13.06 -19.49 17.01
N ASP A 115 -12.88 -18.24 17.45
CA ASP A 115 -12.66 -17.87 18.84
C ASP A 115 -13.95 -17.28 19.42
N CYS A 116 -15.02 -18.07 19.43
CA CYS A 116 -16.16 -17.82 20.30
C CYS A 116 -16.57 -19.08 21.05
N GLY A 117 -15.92 -19.30 22.19
CA GLY A 117 -16.60 -19.82 23.37
C GLY A 117 -16.23 -21.23 23.86
N ALA A 118 -15.02 -21.40 24.42
CA ALA A 118 -14.80 -22.32 25.55
C ALA A 118 -13.46 -22.02 26.25
N LYS A 119 -13.36 -20.87 26.90
CA LYS A 119 -12.46 -20.72 28.05
C LYS A 119 -13.19 -21.36 29.24
N VAL A 120 -12.98 -22.66 29.45
CA VAL A 120 -13.19 -23.26 30.77
C VAL A 120 -11.82 -23.30 31.42
N ASP A 121 -11.56 -22.27 32.22
CA ASP A 121 -10.53 -22.32 33.24
C ASP A 121 -10.95 -23.41 34.23
N ASP A 122 -10.22 -24.51 34.28
CA ASP A 122 -10.23 -25.40 35.45
C ASP A 122 -8.79 -25.71 35.84
N SER A 123 -8.34 -24.99 36.87
CA SER A 123 -7.25 -25.41 37.73
C SER A 123 -7.82 -26.29 38.83
N PRO A 124 -7.25 -27.49 39.00
CA PRO A 124 -6.85 -27.94 40.34
C PRO A 124 -5.40 -28.44 40.27
N GLY A 125 -4.50 -28.09 41.19
CA GLY A 125 -4.67 -28.33 42.62
C GLY A 125 -4.17 -29.74 42.96
N ASP A 126 -2.85 -29.86 43.12
CA ASP A 126 -2.07 -30.80 43.94
C ASP A 126 -2.63 -32.22 44.24
N GLN A 127 -1.87 -33.27 43.87
CA GLN A 127 -1.67 -34.48 44.69
C GLN A 127 -0.66 -35.49 44.07
N SER A 128 0.48 -35.65 44.77
CA SER A 128 1.13 -36.92 45.16
C SER A 128 1.39 -38.04 44.12
N LEU A 129 2.69 -38.34 43.93
CA LEU A 129 3.27 -39.64 43.50
C LEU A 129 2.72 -40.83 44.33
N PRO A 130 2.72 -42.08 43.80
CA PRO A 130 3.91 -42.94 43.92
C PRO A 130 4.22 -43.85 42.70
N ALA A 131 5.48 -44.27 42.67
CA ALA A 131 6.12 -45.20 41.75
C ALA A 131 5.48 -46.60 41.72
N ASN A 132 5.55 -47.28 40.57
CA ASN A 132 5.66 -48.74 40.36
C ASN A 132 5.80 -48.99 38.84
N LYS A 133 6.56 -49.94 38.31
CA LYS A 133 7.68 -50.78 38.75
C LYS A 133 8.26 -51.35 37.45
#